data_AF-A0A845BNQ7-F1
#
_entry.id   AF-A0A845BNQ7-F1
#
_cell.length_a   1.000
_cell.length_b   1.000
_cell.length_c   1.000
_cell.angle_alpha   90.00
_cell.angle_beta   90.00
_cell.angle_gamma   90.00
#
_symmetry.space_group_name_H-M   'P 1'
#
loop_
_entity.id
_entity.type
_entity.pdbx_description
1 polymer ?
#
loop_
_entity_poly.entity_id
_entity_poly.type
_entity_poly.pdbx_seq_one_letter_code
_entity_poly.pdbx_strand_id
1 'polypeptide(L)' 'MNQNQLDHLDKIAADARNHIDERVGVLSTGERLYVALAANRLDLMNDYTIAQALARMDDGDIDELIARWRYA' A
#
# COMPACT_ATOMS: atom_id res chain seq x y z
N MET A 1 0.56 2.94 11.10
CA MET A 1 -0.90 2.63 11.02
C MET A 1 -1.27 1.64 12.11
N ASN A 2 -2.56 1.48 12.46
CA ASN A 2 -2.98 0.41 13.39
C ASN A 2 -3.33 -0.89 12.63
N GLN A 3 -3.40 -2.04 13.32
CA GLN A 3 -3.66 -3.35 12.69
C GLN A 3 -4.97 -3.38 11.89
N ASN A 4 -6.06 -2.80 12.41
CA ASN A 4 -7.34 -2.76 11.70
C ASN A 4 -7.26 -1.95 10.39
N GLN A 5 -6.47 -0.88 10.38
CA GLN A 5 -6.20 -0.11 9.16
C GLN A 5 -5.39 -0.95 8.17
N LEU A 6 -4.32 -1.62 8.61
CA LEU A 6 -3.51 -2.48 7.74
C LEU A 6 -4.35 -3.61 7.11
N ASP A 7 -5.20 -4.27 7.90
CA ASP A 7 -6.12 -5.31 7.38
C ASP A 7 -7.12 -4.77 6.35
N HIS A 8 -7.54 -3.50 6.51
CA HIS A 8 -8.41 -2.84 5.54
C HIS A 8 -7.65 -2.52 4.24
N LEU A 9 -6.43 -1.99 4.36
CA LEU A 9 -5.57 -1.68 3.23
C LEU A 9 -5.16 -2.95 2.48
N ASP A 10 -4.93 -4.06 3.17
CA ASP A 10 -4.59 -5.34 2.54
C ASP A 10 -5.72 -5.85 1.64
N LYS A 11 -6.98 -5.68 2.06
CA LYS A 11 -8.15 -5.99 1.22
C LYS A 11 -8.17 -5.10 -0.03
N ILE A 12 -7.91 -3.81 0.14
CA ILE A 12 -7.84 -2.88 -0.98
C ILE A 12 -6.66 -3.21 -1.90
N ALA A 13 -5.52 -3.64 -1.36
CA ALA A 13 -4.37 -4.06 -2.15
C ALA A 13 -4.66 -5.34 -2.95
N ALA A 14 -5.37 -6.30 -2.36
CA ALA A 14 -5.84 -7.48 -3.09
C ALA A 14 -6.82 -7.11 -4.22
N ASP A 15 -7.75 -6.18 -3.97
CA ASP A 15 -8.67 -5.65 -4.98
C ASP A 15 -7.91 -4.90 -6.10
N ALA A 16 -6.97 -4.03 -5.74
CA ALA A 16 -6.15 -3.25 -6.67
C ALA A 16 -5.22 -4.13 -7.52
N ARG A 17 -4.73 -5.26 -6.99
CA ARG A 17 -3.98 -6.27 -7.75
C ARG A 17 -4.84 -6.90 -8.86
N ASN A 18 -6.16 -6.93 -8.67
CA ASN A 18 -7.15 -7.38 -9.66
C ASN A 18 -7.71 -6.22 -10.51
N HIS A 19 -7.05 -5.06 -10.53
CA HIS A 19 -7.48 -3.85 -11.25
C HIS A 19 -8.82 -3.27 -10.78
N ILE A 20 -9.21 -3.52 -9.53
CA ILE A 20 -10.39 -2.93 -8.90
C ILE A 20 -9.93 -1.70 -8.10
N ASP A 21 -9.88 -0.54 -8.77
CA ASP A 21 -9.25 0.67 -8.22
C ASP A 21 -10.23 1.60 -7.47
N GLU A 22 -11.51 1.24 -7.38
CA GLU A 22 -12.59 2.08 -6.83
C GLU A 22 -12.31 2.61 -5.41
N ARG A 23 -11.55 1.85 -4.60
CA ARG A 23 -11.26 2.16 -3.20
C ARG A 23 -9.92 2.85 -2.98
N VAL A 24 -9.07 2.94 -4.00
CA VAL A 24 -7.74 3.55 -3.88
C VAL A 24 -7.81 5.07 -3.86
N GLY A 25 -8.81 5.65 -4.54
CA GLY A 25 -8.96 7.11 -4.67
C GLY A 25 -9.27 7.85 -3.37
N VAL A 26 -9.85 7.17 -2.38
CA VAL A 26 -10.22 7.77 -1.07
C VAL A 26 -9.12 7.67 -0.01
N LEU A 27 -8.03 6.97 -0.31
CA LEU A 27 -6.92 6.77 0.62
C LEU A 27 -6.06 8.03 0.75
N SER A 28 -5.52 8.23 1.96
CA SER A 28 -4.45 9.19 2.20
C SER A 28 -3.18 8.80 1.43
N THR A 29 -2.21 9.71 1.32
CA THR A 29 -0.97 9.44 0.59
C THR A 29 -0.21 8.23 1.15
N GLY A 30 -0.07 8.10 2.46
CA GLY A 30 0.65 6.95 3.06
C GLY A 30 -0.07 5.62 2.82
N GLU A 31 -1.39 5.60 3.00
CA GLU A 31 -2.23 4.42 2.75
C GLU A 31 -2.19 4.00 1.27
N ARG A 32 -2.23 4.97 0.35
CA ARG A 32 -2.13 4.72 -1.08
C ARG A 32 -0.77 4.13 -1.45
N LEU A 33 0.31 4.64 -0.88
CA LEU A 33 1.66 4.12 -1.10
C LEU A 33 1.79 2.68 -0.58
N TYR A 34 1.25 2.40 0.61
CA TYR A 34 1.18 1.03 1.13
C TYR A 34 0.45 0.09 0.17
N VAL A 35 -0.76 0.47 -0.26
CA VAL A 35 -1.58 -0.32 -1.19
C VAL A 35 -0.89 -0.52 -2.54
N ALA A 36 -0.24 0.53 -3.06
CA ALA A 36 0.43 0.47 -4.35
C ALA A 36 1.65 -0.47 -4.32
N LEU A 37 2.43 -0.44 -3.23
CA LEU A 37 3.55 -1.35 -3.02
C LEU A 37 3.07 -2.79 -2.85
N ALA A 38 2.05 -3.01 -2.02
CA ALA A 38 1.46 -4.34 -1.78
C ALA A 38 0.83 -4.96 -3.05
N ALA A 39 0.14 -4.15 -3.86
CA ALA A 39 -0.50 -4.59 -5.10
C ALA A 39 0.46 -4.66 -6.30
N ASN A 40 1.73 -4.24 -6.14
CA ASN A 40 2.70 -4.06 -7.22
C ASN A 40 2.18 -3.16 -8.36
N ARG A 41 1.45 -2.10 -8.00
CA ARG A 41 0.79 -1.15 -8.91
C ARG A 41 1.49 0.21 -8.84
N LEU A 42 2.62 0.33 -9.53
CA LEU A 42 3.42 1.56 -9.56
C LEU A 42 2.68 2.75 -10.17
N ASP A 43 1.65 2.49 -10.99
CA ASP A 43 0.75 3.51 -11.54
C ASP A 43 -0.09 4.23 -10.47
N LEU A 44 -0.19 3.67 -9.25
CA LEU A 44 -0.82 4.33 -8.10
C LEU A 44 0.16 5.23 -7.33
N MET A 45 1.44 5.23 -7.72
CA MET A 45 2.53 5.99 -7.09
C MET A 45 3.07 7.12 -7.97
N ASN A 46 2.26 7.71 -8.85
CA ASN A 46 2.73 8.59 -9.94
C ASN A 46 3.68 9.74 -9.53
N ASP A 47 3.65 10.21 -8.28
CA ASP A 47 4.52 11.28 -7.78
C ASP A 47 5.73 10.80 -6.96
N TYR A 48 5.91 9.49 -6.78
CA TYR A 48 6.87 8.91 -5.85
C TYR A 48 7.63 7.74 -6.46
N THR A 49 8.96 7.77 -6.33
CA THR A 49 9.79 6.56 -6.49
C THR A 49 9.56 5.59 -5.32
N ILE A 50 9.91 4.31 -5.51
CA ILE A 50 9.82 3.30 -4.43
C ILE A 50 10.57 3.76 -3.17
N ALA A 51 11.78 4.32 -3.34
CA ALA A 51 12.56 4.82 -2.21
C ALA A 51 11.87 5.98 -1.48
N GLN A 52 11.27 6.91 -2.22
CA GLN A 52 10.51 8.02 -1.61
C GLN A 52 9.23 7.53 -0.93
N ALA A 53 8.59 6.50 -1.47
CA ALA A 53 7.40 5.91 -0.87
C ALA A 53 7.74 5.25 0.47
N LEU A 54 8.79 4.42 0.49
CA LEU A 54 9.29 3.79 1.72
C LEU A 54 9.69 4.85 2.75
N ALA A 55 10.43 5.89 2.36
CA ALA A 55 10.84 6.97 3.26
C ALA A 55 9.67 7.80 3.83
N ARG A 56 8.45 7.63 3.29
CA ARG A 56 7.24 8.36 3.71
C ARG A 56 6.30 7.51 4.55
N MET A 57 6.55 6.20 4.63
CA MET A 57 5.87 5.31 5.56
C MET A 57 6.64 5.27 6.87
N ASP A 58 5.94 5.02 7.98
CA ASP A 58 6.59 4.74 9.25
C ASP A 58 7.31 3.38 9.17
N ASP A 59 8.45 3.24 9.85
CA ASP A 59 9.26 2.01 9.83
C ASP A 59 8.42 0.76 10.19
N GLY A 60 7.50 0.89 11.16
CA GLY A 60 6.59 -0.21 11.54
C GLY A 60 5.59 -0.61 10.46
N ASP A 61 5.19 0.32 9.58
CA ASP A 61 4.30 0.01 8.46
C ASP A 61 5.04 -0.68 7.32
N ILE A 62 6.33 -0.36 7.13
CA ILE A 62 7.21 -1.05 6.18
C ILE A 62 7.42 -2.50 6.62
N ASP A 63 7.70 -2.72 7.90
CA ASP A 63 7.89 -4.06 8.46
C ASP A 63 6.64 -4.92 8.29
N GLU A 64 5.46 -4.36 8.58
CA GLU A 64 4.18 -5.05 8.37
C GLU A 64 3.90 -5.32 6.89
N LEU A 65 4.17 -4.37 6.00
CA LEU A 65 4.04 -4.56 4.55
C LEU A 65 4.89 -5.75 4.08
N ILE A 66 6.17 -5.80 4.47
CA ILE A 66 7.07 -6.89 4.11
C ILE A 66 6.59 -8.20 4.75
N ALA A 67 6.22 -8.20 6.03
CA ALA A 67 5.78 -9.41 6.73
C ALA A 67 4.54 -10.04 6.06
N ARG A 68 3.60 -9.21 5.62
CA ARG A 68 2.32 -9.63 5.01
C ARG A 68 2.45 -10.01 3.54
N TRP A 69 3.24 -9.26 2.77
CA TRP A 69 3.24 -9.34 1.30
C TRP A 69 4.48 -9.98 0.68
N ARG A 70 5.54 -10.30 1.44
CA ARG A 70 6.79 -10.88 0.89
C ARG A 70 6.62 -12.16 0.05
N TYR A 71 5.51 -12.89 0.21
CA TYR A 71 5.22 -14.15 -0.51
C TYR A 71 3.84 -14.16 -1.18
N ALA A 72 3.23 -12.99 -1.36
CA ALA A 72 1.86 -12.85 -1.86
C ALA A 72 1.75 -12.89 -3.39
#